data_AF-A0A0R3WF82-F1
#
_entry.id   AF-A0A0R3WF82-F1
#
_cell.length_a   1.000
_cell.length_b   1.000
_cell.length_c   1.000
_cell.angle_alpha   90.00
_cell.angle_beta   90.00
_cell.angle_gamma   90.00
#
_symmetry.space_group_name_H-M   'P 1'
#
loop_
_entity.id
_entity.type
_entity.pdbx_description
1 polymer ?
#
loop_
_entity_poly.entity_id
_entity_poly.type
_entity_poly.pdbx_seq_one_letter_code
_entity_poly.pdbx_strand_id
1 'polypeptide(L)'
;LNYDRAITVFSPDGHLFQVEYAQEAVKKGSTAVGVKGADCVVLCVEKKATTKLQNDRTVHKISLLDEHIAVAFAGLTADARILIDRMRIECKSYRLTVEDPVSVEYIARHMAQLKQKYTQSNGRRPFGVSTLLCGINQDGSTHLYQTDPSGTHFEWLANAIGKNSKAAREFLEKNYSEAAVTTQEGTIKLAVKALFEVVQTGAKHMELGVMKRRSDCKPGEPIAEWKVVWFTLRLLQWKPWISETVSGMFVCE
;
A
#
# COMPACT_ATOMS: atom_id res chain seq x y z
N LEU A 1 -24.56 -20.05 -20.53
CA LEU A 1 -23.64 -21.11 -20.04
C LEU A 1 -22.37 -21.05 -20.91
N ASN A 2 -21.17 -20.62 -20.52
CA ASN A 2 -20.51 -20.37 -19.23
C ASN A 2 -19.49 -19.21 -19.41
N TYR A 3 -19.94 -17.96 -19.55
CA TYR A 3 -19.03 -16.80 -19.57
C TYR A 3 -18.22 -16.68 -18.27
N ASP A 4 -18.83 -17.07 -17.15
CA ASP A 4 -18.21 -17.11 -15.83
C ASP A 4 -16.94 -18.00 -15.78
N ARG A 5 -16.92 -19.14 -16.50
CA ARG A 5 -15.76 -20.04 -16.52
C ARG A 5 -14.68 -19.62 -17.53
N ALA A 6 -15.04 -18.81 -18.51
CA ALA A 6 -14.14 -18.41 -19.57
C ALA A 6 -13.37 -17.15 -19.13
N ILE A 7 -12.09 -17.32 -18.85
CA ILE A 7 -11.31 -16.36 -18.05
C ILE A 7 -11.23 -14.96 -18.68
N THR A 8 -11.13 -14.91 -20.01
CA THR A 8 -10.85 -13.70 -20.79
C THR A 8 -12.00 -13.32 -21.73
N VAL A 9 -13.20 -13.86 -21.49
CA VAL A 9 -14.36 -13.64 -22.37
C VAL A 9 -15.27 -12.57 -21.78
N PHE A 10 -15.64 -11.60 -22.61
CA PHE A 10 -16.58 -10.56 -22.25
C PHE A 10 -18.00 -11.12 -22.11
N SER A 11 -18.74 -10.62 -21.12
CA SER A 11 -20.18 -10.81 -21.05
C SER A 11 -20.88 -10.11 -22.22
N PRO A 12 -22.14 -10.46 -22.53
CA PRO A 12 -22.94 -9.73 -23.51
C PRO A 12 -23.03 -8.23 -23.24
N ASP A 13 -22.94 -7.84 -21.96
CA ASP A 13 -22.98 -6.45 -21.50
C ASP A 13 -21.59 -5.76 -21.51
N GLY A 14 -20.54 -6.46 -21.95
CA GLY A 14 -19.16 -5.92 -22.03
C GLY A 14 -18.33 -6.03 -20.75
N HIS A 15 -18.77 -6.82 -19.76
CA HIS A 15 -18.08 -7.00 -18.49
C HIS A 15 -17.08 -8.16 -18.51
N LEU A 16 -16.02 -8.06 -17.72
CA LEU A 16 -15.08 -9.16 -17.45
C LEU A 16 -15.30 -9.71 -16.05
N PHE A 17 -16.16 -10.72 -15.93
CA PHE A 17 -16.59 -11.26 -14.63
C PHE A 17 -15.43 -11.74 -13.74
N GLN A 18 -14.38 -12.34 -14.30
CA GLN A 18 -13.22 -12.76 -13.52
C GLN A 18 -12.47 -11.59 -12.85
N VAL A 19 -12.48 -10.41 -13.48
CA VAL A 19 -11.90 -9.19 -12.91
C VAL A 19 -12.79 -8.68 -11.78
N GLU A 20 -14.11 -8.69 -11.97
CA GLU A 20 -15.07 -8.29 -10.94
C GLU A 20 -15.00 -9.20 -9.71
N TYR A 21 -14.90 -10.52 -9.89
CA TYR A 21 -14.70 -11.45 -8.78
C TYR A 21 -13.37 -11.23 -8.05
N ALA A 22 -12.31 -10.90 -8.79
CA ALA A 22 -11.04 -10.52 -8.20
C ALA A 22 -11.15 -9.23 -7.36
N GLN A 23 -11.90 -8.23 -7.84
CA GLN A 23 -12.20 -7.01 -7.07
C GLN A 23 -13.04 -7.30 -5.83
N GLU A 24 -14.02 -8.21 -5.90
CA GLU A 24 -14.77 -8.67 -4.73
C GLU A 24 -13.89 -9.41 -3.72
N ALA A 25 -12.88 -10.16 -4.18
CA ALA A 25 -11.90 -10.78 -3.30
C ALA A 25 -11.03 -9.74 -2.58
N VAL A 26 -10.67 -8.64 -3.24
CA VAL A 26 -9.95 -7.51 -2.62
C VAL A 26 -10.77 -6.90 -1.48
N LYS A 27 -12.08 -6.69 -1.66
CA LYS A 27 -12.98 -6.15 -0.62
C LYS A 27 -13.06 -7.02 0.65
N LYS A 28 -12.66 -8.29 0.57
CA LYS A 28 -12.57 -9.21 1.73
C LYS A 28 -11.20 -9.17 2.43
N GLY A 29 -10.19 -8.53 1.83
CA GLY A 29 -8.88 -8.35 2.44
C GLY A 29 -8.90 -7.29 3.53
N SER A 30 -7.97 -7.35 4.49
CA SER A 30 -7.85 -6.30 5.52
C SER A 30 -7.59 -4.93 4.89
N THR A 31 -8.07 -3.89 5.55
CA THR A 31 -7.98 -2.51 5.07
C THR A 31 -6.53 -2.04 5.05
N ALA A 32 -6.15 -1.32 4.00
CA ALA A 32 -4.91 -0.57 3.92
C ALA A 32 -5.21 0.86 3.50
N VAL A 33 -4.57 1.83 4.15
CA VAL A 33 -4.68 3.26 3.91
C VAL A 33 -3.31 3.80 3.53
N GLY A 34 -3.28 4.66 2.51
CA GLY A 34 -2.09 5.41 2.10
C GLY A 34 -2.37 6.90 2.12
N VAL A 35 -1.42 7.70 2.60
CA VAL A 35 -1.49 9.17 2.60
C VAL A 35 -0.16 9.75 2.15
N LYS A 36 -0.20 10.57 1.11
CA LYS A 36 0.91 11.41 0.63
C LYS A 36 0.95 12.68 1.46
N GLY A 37 2.09 12.95 2.08
CA GLY A 37 2.42 14.25 2.67
C GLY A 37 3.43 15.00 1.81
N ALA A 38 3.82 16.20 2.28
CA ALA A 38 4.78 17.05 1.56
C ALA A 38 6.14 16.35 1.38
N ASP A 39 6.76 15.91 2.48
CA ASP A 39 8.09 15.29 2.49
C ASP A 39 8.09 13.81 2.92
N CYS A 40 6.90 13.21 3.05
CA CYS A 40 6.76 11.81 3.45
C CYS A 40 5.55 11.14 2.82
N VAL A 41 5.54 9.81 2.81
CA VAL A 41 4.37 9.00 2.48
C VAL A 41 4.16 7.94 3.55
N VAL A 42 2.92 7.77 3.97
CA VAL A 42 2.54 6.86 5.06
C VAL A 42 1.64 5.75 4.52
N LEU A 43 1.94 4.51 4.88
CA LEU A 43 1.10 3.34 4.69
C LEU A 43 0.66 2.82 6.06
N CYS A 44 -0.64 2.61 6.23
CA CYS A 44 -1.25 2.17 7.48
C CYS A 44 -2.17 1.00 7.19
N VAL A 45 -1.88 -0.18 7.74
CA VAL A 45 -2.56 -1.43 7.36
C VAL A 45 -3.11 -2.16 8.57
N GLU A 46 -4.36 -2.61 8.45
CA GLU A 46 -4.99 -3.51 9.39
C GLU A 46 -4.32 -4.89 9.30
N LYS A 47 -3.78 -5.34 10.43
CA LYS A 47 -3.29 -6.71 10.61
C LYS A 47 -4.41 -7.56 11.20
N LYS A 48 -4.55 -8.80 10.73
CA LYS A 48 -5.46 -9.74 11.41
C LYS A 48 -4.81 -10.20 12.71
N ALA A 49 -5.62 -10.30 13.76
CA ALA A 49 -5.19 -10.90 15.02
C ALA A 49 -4.59 -12.28 14.75
N THR A 50 -3.34 -12.47 15.15
CA THR A 50 -2.65 -13.74 15.04
C THR A 50 -3.09 -14.66 16.17
N THR A 51 -3.25 -15.95 15.86
CA THR A 51 -3.59 -16.93 16.90
C THR A 51 -2.41 -17.06 17.87
N LYS A 52 -2.67 -17.48 19.12
CA LYS A 52 -1.64 -17.57 20.17
C LYS A 52 -0.41 -18.40 19.77
N LEU A 53 -0.58 -19.35 18.86
CA LEU A 53 0.49 -20.24 18.38
C LEU A 53 1.19 -19.72 17.12
N GLN A 54 0.64 -18.70 16.46
CA GLN A 54 1.24 -18.11 15.28
C GLN A 54 2.19 -16.99 15.68
N ASN A 55 3.41 -17.03 15.14
CA ASN A 55 4.36 -15.94 15.36
C ASN A 55 3.89 -14.69 14.61
N ASP A 56 3.54 -13.66 15.37
CA ASP A 56 3.06 -12.40 14.83
C ASP A 56 4.07 -11.74 13.86
N ARG A 57 5.37 -11.97 14.08
CA ARG A 57 6.45 -11.37 13.28
C ARG A 57 6.53 -11.86 11.84
N THR A 58 5.81 -12.91 11.45
CA THR A 58 5.90 -13.45 10.08
C THR A 58 4.80 -12.92 9.15
N VAL A 59 3.82 -12.20 9.70
CA VAL A 59 2.68 -11.68 8.92
C VAL A 59 2.91 -10.20 8.67
N HIS A 60 3.27 -9.88 7.43
CA HIS A 60 3.52 -8.51 6.96
C HIS A 60 2.65 -8.22 5.75
N LYS A 61 2.10 -7.01 5.72
CA LYS A 61 1.34 -6.51 4.56
C LYS A 61 2.03 -5.34 3.87
N ILE A 62 3.01 -4.73 4.50
CA ILE A 62 3.87 -3.73 3.88
C ILE A 62 5.19 -4.40 3.50
N SER A 63 5.70 -4.10 2.32
CA SER A 63 6.95 -4.66 1.81
C SER A 63 7.70 -3.64 0.98
N LEU A 64 9.02 -3.58 1.13
CA LEU A 64 9.88 -2.79 0.27
C LEU A 64 10.05 -3.48 -1.09
N LEU A 65 9.92 -2.70 -2.16
CA LEU A 65 10.23 -3.09 -3.54
C LEU A 65 11.65 -2.65 -3.90
N ASP A 66 12.03 -1.45 -3.46
CA ASP A 66 13.37 -0.88 -3.55
C ASP A 66 13.63 -0.01 -2.31
N GLU A 67 14.79 0.63 -2.22
CA GLU A 67 15.18 1.50 -1.09
C GLU A 67 14.21 2.68 -0.89
N HIS A 68 13.63 3.19 -1.97
CA HIS A 68 12.74 4.36 -2.03
C HIS A 68 11.32 4.02 -2.47
N ILE A 69 10.94 2.73 -2.54
CA ILE A 69 9.59 2.29 -2.93
C ILE A 69 9.09 1.19 -2.01
N ALA A 70 7.91 1.40 -1.42
CA ALA A 70 7.19 0.42 -0.62
C ALA A 70 5.82 0.11 -1.23
N VAL A 71 5.27 -1.05 -0.86
CA VAL A 71 3.94 -1.47 -1.27
C VAL A 71 3.17 -2.05 -0.09
N ALA A 72 1.91 -1.65 0.04
CA ALA A 72 0.89 -2.33 0.83
C ALA A 72 -0.12 -2.99 -0.10
N PHE A 73 -0.77 -4.07 0.36
CA PHE A 73 -1.74 -4.78 -0.48
C PHE A 73 -2.99 -5.22 0.30
N ALA A 74 -4.08 -5.36 -0.44
CA ALA A 74 -5.33 -5.97 0.02
C ALA A 74 -5.78 -7.06 -0.97
N GLY A 75 -6.29 -8.17 -0.44
CA GLY A 75 -6.70 -9.35 -1.22
C GLY A 75 -5.86 -10.58 -0.90
N LEU A 76 -5.60 -11.41 -1.91
CA LEU A 76 -4.91 -12.70 -1.77
C LEU A 76 -3.40 -12.53 -1.50
N THR A 77 -2.94 -13.02 -0.35
CA THR A 77 -1.52 -12.89 0.06
C THR A 77 -0.55 -13.64 -0.85
N ALA A 78 -0.95 -14.81 -1.37
CA ALA A 78 -0.11 -15.59 -2.27
C ALA A 78 0.16 -14.83 -3.59
N ASP A 79 -0.88 -14.23 -4.15
CA ASP A 79 -0.79 -13.39 -5.36
C ASP A 79 0.09 -12.17 -5.12
N ALA A 80 -0.06 -11.52 -3.96
CA ALA A 80 0.72 -10.35 -3.60
C ALA A 80 2.22 -10.66 -3.54
N ARG A 81 2.62 -11.82 -2.98
CA ARG A 81 4.02 -12.24 -2.93
C ARG A 81 4.64 -12.36 -4.32
N ILE A 82 3.92 -12.99 -5.26
CA ILE A 82 4.37 -13.13 -6.65
C ILE A 82 4.55 -11.75 -7.30
N LEU A 83 3.61 -10.82 -7.10
CA LEU A 83 3.70 -9.46 -7.64
C LEU A 83 4.89 -8.71 -7.05
N ILE A 84 5.06 -8.76 -5.72
CA ILE A 84 6.17 -8.10 -5.01
C ILE A 84 7.52 -8.61 -5.51
N ASP A 85 7.70 -9.92 -5.63
CA ASP A 85 8.96 -10.49 -6.07
C ASP A 85 9.28 -10.14 -7.52
N ARG A 86 8.27 -10.10 -8.40
CA ARG A 86 8.46 -9.62 -9.77
C ARG A 86 8.83 -8.14 -9.82
N MET A 87 8.19 -7.30 -9.01
CA MET A 87 8.53 -5.87 -9.00
C MET A 87 9.94 -5.64 -8.45
N ARG A 88 10.39 -6.40 -7.46
CA ARG A 88 11.77 -6.32 -6.96
C ARG A 88 12.80 -6.67 -8.04
N ILE A 89 12.51 -7.69 -8.85
CA ILE A 89 13.36 -8.05 -9.99
C ILE A 89 13.39 -6.90 -10.98
N GLU A 90 12.23 -6.31 -11.28
CA GLU A 90 12.13 -5.18 -12.21
C GLU A 90 12.90 -3.95 -11.73
N CYS A 91 12.76 -3.54 -10.45
CA CYS A 91 13.51 -2.42 -9.89
C CYS A 91 15.02 -2.60 -10.08
N LYS A 92 15.53 -3.80 -9.78
CA LYS A 92 16.95 -4.14 -9.93
C LYS A 92 17.39 -4.20 -11.39
N SER A 93 16.57 -4.80 -12.25
CA SER A 93 16.86 -4.91 -13.69
C SER A 93 16.94 -3.54 -14.35
N TYR A 94 16.00 -2.65 -14.03
CA TYR A 94 16.00 -1.27 -14.51
C TYR A 94 17.26 -0.53 -14.05
N ARG A 95 17.60 -0.61 -12.75
CA ARG A 95 18.82 0.03 -12.22
C ARG A 95 20.10 -0.49 -12.85
N LEU A 96 20.17 -1.77 -13.21
CA LEU A 96 21.33 -2.33 -13.93
C LEU A 96 21.42 -1.87 -15.38
N THR A 97 20.29 -1.51 -16.00
CA THR A 97 20.23 -1.16 -17.43
C THR A 97 20.38 0.34 -17.65
N VAL A 98 19.74 1.15 -16.80
CA VAL A 98 19.64 2.61 -16.92
C VAL A 98 20.60 3.32 -15.95
N GLU A 99 21.20 2.59 -15.01
CA GLU A 99 22.06 3.12 -13.93
C GLU A 99 21.37 4.10 -12.97
N ASP A 100 20.07 4.33 -13.15
CA ASP A 100 19.21 5.13 -12.27
C ASP A 100 18.16 4.27 -11.56
N PRO A 101 17.74 4.65 -10.33
CA PRO A 101 16.62 4.05 -9.65
C PRO A 101 15.31 4.30 -10.41
N VAL A 102 14.40 3.34 -10.31
CA VAL A 102 13.07 3.42 -10.92
C VAL A 102 12.22 4.53 -10.32
N SER A 103 11.39 5.20 -11.13
CA SER A 103 10.35 6.07 -10.59
C SER A 103 9.19 5.26 -10.00
N VAL A 104 8.46 5.83 -9.03
CA VAL A 104 7.28 5.19 -8.44
C VAL A 104 6.21 4.92 -9.50
N GLU A 105 6.01 5.88 -10.41
CA GLU A 105 5.07 5.76 -11.52
C GLU A 105 5.43 4.59 -12.44
N TYR A 106 6.71 4.44 -12.79
CA TYR A 106 7.18 3.36 -13.65
C TYR A 106 6.82 1.99 -13.07
N ILE A 107 7.12 1.76 -11.79
CA ILE A 107 6.79 0.49 -11.12
C ILE A 107 5.28 0.28 -10.99
N ALA A 108 4.51 1.33 -10.71
CA ALA A 108 3.05 1.24 -10.66
C ALA A 108 2.48 0.83 -12.03
N ARG A 109 2.97 1.45 -13.12
CA ARG A 109 2.59 1.13 -14.50
C ARG A 109 3.01 -0.28 -14.88
N HIS A 110 4.23 -0.69 -14.56
CA HIS A 110 4.73 -2.04 -14.84
C HIS A 110 3.91 -3.11 -14.10
N MET A 111 3.59 -2.88 -12.82
CA MET A 111 2.71 -3.78 -12.06
C MET A 111 1.32 -3.88 -12.68
N ALA A 112 0.75 -2.75 -13.10
CA ALA A 112 -0.56 -2.69 -13.74
C ALA A 112 -0.59 -3.43 -15.09
N GLN A 113 0.44 -3.25 -15.92
CA GLN A 113 0.61 -4.00 -17.17
C GLN A 113 0.75 -5.50 -16.92
N LEU A 114 1.50 -5.91 -15.89
CA LEU A 114 1.59 -7.30 -15.49
C LEU A 114 0.22 -7.87 -15.10
N LYS A 115 -0.59 -7.13 -14.34
CA LYS A 115 -1.96 -7.55 -13.99
C LYS A 115 -2.84 -7.63 -15.23
N GLN A 116 -2.80 -6.64 -16.11
CA GLN A 116 -3.57 -6.59 -17.36
C GLN A 116 -3.22 -7.76 -18.30
N LYS A 117 -1.95 -8.16 -18.37
CA LYS A 117 -1.55 -9.35 -19.14
C LYS A 117 -2.29 -10.61 -18.67
N TYR A 118 -2.61 -10.73 -17.37
CA TYR A 118 -3.36 -11.87 -16.82
C TYR A 118 -4.88 -11.76 -17.05
N THR A 119 -5.40 -10.59 -17.44
CA THR A 119 -6.82 -10.44 -17.83
C THR A 119 -7.04 -10.70 -19.33
N GLN A 120 -5.98 -10.67 -20.13
CA GLN A 120 -6.02 -10.91 -21.58
C GLN A 120 -5.38 -12.23 -22.01
N SER A 121 -4.65 -12.91 -21.13
CA SER A 121 -4.03 -14.20 -21.43
C SER A 121 -4.96 -15.37 -21.13
N ASN A 122 -5.10 -16.28 -22.09
CA ASN A 122 -5.88 -17.49 -21.90
C ASN A 122 -5.28 -18.40 -20.81
N GLY A 123 -6.15 -19.04 -20.02
CA GLY A 123 -5.76 -20.08 -19.06
C GLY A 123 -5.13 -19.58 -17.75
N ARG A 124 -5.13 -18.27 -17.46
CA ARG A 124 -4.58 -17.72 -16.22
C ARG A 124 -5.59 -16.82 -15.52
N ARG A 125 -5.96 -17.13 -14.29
CA ARG A 125 -6.85 -16.24 -13.51
C ARG A 125 -6.19 -14.88 -13.25
N PRO A 126 -6.95 -13.78 -13.18
CA PRO A 126 -6.46 -12.48 -12.72
C PRO A 126 -5.88 -12.54 -11.29
N PHE A 127 -5.04 -11.56 -10.97
CA PHE A 127 -4.55 -11.38 -9.61
C PHE A 127 -5.65 -10.80 -8.71
N GLY A 128 -5.97 -11.50 -7.62
CA GLY A 128 -6.97 -11.07 -6.64
C GLY A 128 -6.45 -10.05 -5.64
N VAL A 129 -5.72 -9.03 -6.10
CA VAL A 129 -4.97 -8.09 -5.26
C VAL A 129 -5.04 -6.67 -5.80
N SER A 130 -5.41 -5.73 -4.94
CA SER A 130 -5.11 -4.30 -5.12
C SER A 130 -3.92 -3.92 -4.28
N THR A 131 -3.12 -2.98 -4.77
CA THR A 131 -1.90 -2.51 -4.09
C THR A 131 -1.89 -1.00 -3.97
N LEU A 132 -1.36 -0.50 -2.87
CA LEU A 132 -0.94 0.88 -2.68
C LEU A 132 0.59 0.90 -2.75
N LEU A 133 1.14 1.48 -3.81
CA LEU A 133 2.57 1.73 -3.94
C LEU A 133 2.86 3.14 -3.49
N CYS A 134 3.84 3.32 -2.62
CA CYS A 134 4.35 4.63 -2.29
C CYS A 134 5.85 4.69 -2.48
N GLY A 135 6.35 5.90 -2.70
CA GLY A 135 7.77 6.12 -2.78
C GLY A 135 8.14 7.58 -2.89
N ILE A 136 9.44 7.82 -2.95
CA ILE A 136 10.05 9.13 -3.15
C ILE A 136 10.97 9.04 -4.35
N ASN A 137 10.71 9.79 -5.41
CA ASN A 137 11.57 9.83 -6.59
C ASN A 137 12.89 10.55 -6.28
N GLN A 138 13.86 10.47 -7.20
CA GLN A 138 15.17 11.11 -7.02
C GLN A 138 15.11 12.63 -6.84
N ASP A 139 14.14 13.29 -7.47
CA ASP A 139 13.88 14.73 -7.32
C ASP A 139 13.32 15.10 -5.93
N GLY A 140 13.01 14.09 -5.11
CA GLY A 140 12.43 14.23 -3.79
C GLY A 140 10.90 14.30 -3.78
N SER A 141 10.25 14.16 -4.94
CA SER A 141 8.78 14.17 -5.02
C SER A 141 8.19 12.90 -4.41
N THR A 142 7.16 13.08 -3.58
CA THR A 142 6.44 12.00 -2.92
C THR A 142 5.28 11.52 -3.79
N HIS A 143 5.09 10.21 -3.88
CA HIS A 143 4.02 9.63 -4.69
C HIS A 143 3.30 8.48 -3.98
N LEU A 144 2.01 8.36 -4.29
CA LEU A 144 1.15 7.27 -3.85
C LEU A 144 0.30 6.82 -5.04
N TYR A 145 0.50 5.59 -5.48
CA TYR A 145 -0.25 4.97 -6.57
C TYR A 145 -1.08 3.80 -6.06
N GLN A 146 -2.25 3.62 -6.67
CA GLN A 146 -3.04 2.41 -6.52
C GLN A 146 -2.94 1.60 -7.81
N THR A 147 -2.88 0.26 -7.71
CA THR A 147 -3.17 -0.62 -8.85
C THR A 147 -4.23 -1.66 -8.50
N ASP A 148 -5.11 -1.97 -9.46
CA ASP A 148 -6.25 -2.88 -9.26
C ASP A 148 -6.13 -4.17 -10.11
N PRO A 149 -6.91 -5.22 -9.79
CA PRO A 149 -6.96 -6.47 -10.56
C PRO A 149 -7.20 -6.31 -12.08
N SER A 150 -7.87 -5.24 -12.50
CA SER A 150 -8.11 -4.87 -13.89
C SER A 150 -6.83 -4.51 -14.66
N GLY A 151 -5.74 -4.19 -13.94
CA GLY A 151 -4.51 -3.67 -14.52
C GLY A 151 -4.55 -2.17 -14.82
N THR A 152 -5.41 -1.43 -14.11
CA THR A 152 -5.37 0.04 -14.06
C THR A 152 -4.48 0.53 -12.93
N HIS A 153 -3.92 1.73 -13.09
CA HIS A 153 -3.18 2.43 -12.03
C HIS A 153 -3.57 3.91 -12.00
N PHE A 154 -3.59 4.49 -10.80
CA PHE A 154 -3.94 5.89 -10.57
C PHE A 154 -3.08 6.47 -9.45
N GLU A 155 -2.71 7.74 -9.57
CA GLU A 155 -2.06 8.49 -8.50
C GLU A 155 -3.10 9.07 -7.54
N TRP A 156 -2.78 9.11 -6.25
CA TRP A 156 -3.67 9.58 -5.20
C TRP A 156 -2.94 10.49 -4.21
N LEU A 157 -3.66 11.46 -3.66
CA LEU A 157 -3.22 12.21 -2.48
C LEU A 157 -3.39 11.39 -1.20
N ALA A 158 -4.53 10.74 -1.07
CA ALA A 158 -4.79 9.74 -0.05
C ALA A 158 -5.77 8.72 -0.62
N ASN A 159 -5.63 7.46 -0.25
CA ASN A 159 -6.52 6.40 -0.71
C ASN A 159 -6.59 5.24 0.29
N ALA A 160 -7.64 4.43 0.19
CA ALA A 160 -7.81 3.21 0.96
C ALA A 160 -8.26 2.04 0.07
N ILE A 161 -7.76 0.85 0.37
CA ILE A 161 -8.11 -0.42 -0.31
C ILE A 161 -8.49 -1.48 0.73
N GLY A 162 -9.15 -2.55 0.28
CA GLY A 162 -9.58 -3.65 1.14
C GLY A 162 -10.99 -3.48 1.70
N LYS A 163 -11.27 -4.17 2.82
CA LYS A 163 -12.55 -4.13 3.52
C LYS A 163 -12.87 -2.71 3.97
N ASN A 164 -14.14 -2.31 3.87
CA ASN A 164 -14.63 -1.00 4.32
C ASN A 164 -13.88 0.22 3.73
N SER A 165 -13.15 0.04 2.62
CA SER A 165 -12.35 1.11 2.01
C SER A 165 -13.16 2.33 1.61
N LYS A 166 -14.46 2.16 1.29
CA LYS A 166 -15.36 3.27 0.98
C LYS A 166 -15.49 4.25 2.15
N ALA A 167 -15.77 3.76 3.36
CA ALA A 167 -15.90 4.60 4.55
C ALA A 167 -14.56 5.27 4.92
N ALA A 168 -13.44 4.55 4.79
CA ALA A 168 -12.11 5.14 5.00
C ALA A 168 -11.81 6.26 4.00
N ARG A 169 -12.19 6.10 2.72
CA ARG A 169 -12.05 7.17 1.71
C ARG A 169 -12.95 8.37 2.02
N GLU A 170 -14.20 8.16 2.41
CA GLU A 170 -15.09 9.25 2.82
C GLU A 170 -14.54 10.03 4.02
N PHE A 171 -13.88 9.35 4.97
CA PHE A 171 -13.17 10.01 6.06
C PHE A 171 -11.98 10.83 5.55
N LEU A 172 -11.16 10.26 4.67
CA LEU A 172 -10.00 10.94 4.09
C LEU A 172 -10.42 12.18 3.29
N GLU A 173 -11.46 12.08 2.46
CA GLU A 173 -12.01 13.20 1.68
C GLU A 173 -12.44 14.39 2.55
N LYS A 174 -12.99 14.12 3.74
CA LYS A 174 -13.43 15.16 4.68
C LYS A 174 -12.29 15.81 5.48
N ASN A 175 -11.21 15.07 5.75
CA ASN A 175 -10.17 15.47 6.70
C ASN A 175 -8.82 15.77 6.05
N TYR A 176 -8.65 15.44 4.76
CA TYR A 176 -7.44 15.74 4.02
C TYR A 176 -7.38 17.24 3.68
N SER A 177 -6.25 17.86 4.02
CA SER A 177 -5.88 19.20 3.57
C SER A 177 -4.37 19.31 3.50
N GLU A 178 -3.84 20.24 2.71
CA GLU A 178 -2.39 20.47 2.63
C GLU A 178 -1.79 20.79 4.01
N ALA A 179 -2.49 21.57 4.82
CA ALA A 179 -2.11 21.87 6.20
C ALA A 179 -2.07 20.61 7.09
N ALA A 180 -2.99 19.66 6.91
CA ALA A 180 -3.03 18.43 7.68
C ALA A 180 -1.86 17.48 7.34
N VAL A 181 -1.31 17.55 6.13
CA VAL A 181 -0.23 16.66 5.66
C VAL A 181 1.10 17.37 5.42
N THR A 182 1.22 18.63 5.88
CA THR A 182 2.47 19.40 5.82
C THR A 182 3.57 18.76 6.65
N THR A 183 3.21 18.26 7.84
CA THR A 183 4.15 17.61 8.76
C THR A 183 3.98 16.10 8.73
N GLN A 184 5.09 15.37 8.90
CA GLN A 184 5.08 13.92 9.02
C GLN A 184 4.10 13.43 10.09
N GLU A 185 4.04 14.10 11.25
CA GLU A 185 3.10 13.73 12.31
C GLU A 185 1.65 13.92 11.91
N GLY A 186 1.32 15.00 11.21
CA GLY A 186 -0.01 15.25 10.67
C GLY A 186 -0.43 14.15 9.68
N THR A 187 0.47 13.79 8.76
CA THR A 187 0.24 12.70 7.79
C THR A 187 0.01 11.36 8.49
N ILE A 188 0.80 11.03 9.52
CA ILE A 188 0.63 9.82 10.33
C ILE A 188 -0.72 9.85 11.07
N LYS A 189 -1.05 10.96 11.73
CA LYS A 189 -2.34 11.13 12.44
C LYS A 189 -3.52 10.88 11.51
N LEU A 190 -3.49 11.47 10.32
CA LEU A 190 -4.55 11.32 9.33
C LEU A 190 -4.71 9.86 8.88
N ALA A 191 -3.61 9.19 8.53
CA ALA A 191 -3.62 7.79 8.09
C ALA A 191 -4.13 6.84 9.19
N VAL A 192 -3.72 7.08 10.44
CA VAL A 192 -4.11 6.29 11.60
C VAL A 192 -5.59 6.51 11.93
N LYS A 193 -6.08 7.76 11.96
CA LYS A 193 -7.52 8.04 12.18
C LYS A 193 -8.40 7.43 11.10
N ALA A 194 -7.99 7.51 9.84
CA ALA A 194 -8.72 6.94 8.72
C ALA A 194 -8.85 5.41 8.83
N LEU A 195 -7.82 4.72 9.34
CA LEU A 195 -7.89 3.30 9.59
C LEU A 195 -8.79 2.98 10.81
N PHE A 196 -8.68 3.74 11.90
CA PHE A 196 -9.51 3.55 13.09
C PHE A 196 -11.00 3.73 12.85
N GLU A 197 -11.39 4.60 11.92
CA GLU A 197 -12.79 4.79 11.54
C GLU A 197 -13.46 3.48 11.06
N VAL A 198 -12.67 2.55 10.51
CA VAL A 198 -13.19 1.32 9.90
C VAL A 198 -12.77 0.02 10.58
N VAL A 199 -11.78 0.08 11.49
CA VAL A 199 -11.24 -1.10 12.19
C VAL A 199 -11.90 -1.25 13.57
N GLN A 200 -12.62 -2.36 13.76
CA GLN A 200 -13.35 -2.67 14.99
C GLN A 200 -12.46 -3.28 16.10
N THR A 201 -11.29 -3.83 15.74
CA THR A 201 -10.43 -4.64 16.61
C THR A 201 -9.45 -3.84 17.47
N GLY A 202 -9.51 -2.50 17.44
CA GLY A 202 -8.63 -1.62 18.23
C GLY A 202 -7.19 -1.56 17.72
N ALA A 203 -6.35 -0.74 18.40
CA ALA A 203 -5.01 -0.33 17.94
C ALA A 203 -3.96 -1.45 17.84
N LYS A 204 -4.21 -2.60 18.48
CA LYS A 204 -3.21 -3.65 18.74
C LYS A 204 -2.81 -4.44 17.48
N HIS A 205 -3.57 -4.33 16.40
CA HIS A 205 -3.34 -5.09 15.17
C HIS A 205 -3.21 -4.18 13.96
N MET A 206 -2.22 -3.29 14.00
CA MET A 206 -1.89 -2.36 12.92
C MET A 206 -0.40 -2.41 12.57
N GLU A 207 -0.10 -2.27 11.28
CA GLU A 207 1.23 -2.11 10.73
C GLU A 207 1.34 -0.72 10.10
N LEU A 208 2.32 0.08 10.52
CA LEU A 208 2.52 1.44 10.01
C LEU A 208 3.90 1.52 9.35
N GLY A 209 3.95 1.94 8.09
CA GLY A 209 5.17 2.23 7.35
C GLY A 209 5.23 3.71 7.02
N VAL A 210 6.36 4.35 7.32
CA VAL A 210 6.61 5.77 7.00
C VAL A 210 7.86 5.85 6.13
N MET A 211 7.71 6.44 4.95
CA MET A 211 8.82 6.81 4.09
C MET A 211 9.02 8.31 4.17
N LYS A 212 10.22 8.76 4.57
CA LYS A 212 10.55 10.20 4.67
C LYS A 212 11.72 10.52 3.75
N ARG A 213 11.67 11.67 3.09
CA ARG A 213 12.82 12.22 2.37
C ARG A 213 13.94 12.54 3.36
N ARG A 214 15.16 12.15 3.03
CA ARG A 214 16.36 12.58 3.75
C ARG A 214 16.82 13.94 3.20
N SER A 215 17.06 14.89 4.10
CA SER A 215 17.53 16.24 3.76
C SER A 215 18.98 16.28 3.29
N ASP A 216 19.82 15.36 3.77
CA ASP A 216 21.29 15.44 3.65
C ASP A 216 21.91 14.30 2.83
N CYS A 217 21.31 13.94 1.69
CA CYS A 217 21.77 12.80 0.89
C CYS A 217 23.00 13.17 0.06
N LYS A 218 24.11 12.44 0.21
CA LYS A 218 25.22 12.49 -0.75
C LYS A 218 24.87 11.69 -2.02
N PRO A 219 25.52 11.98 -3.18
CA PRO A 219 25.37 11.15 -4.37
C PRO A 219 25.69 9.69 -4.05
N GLY A 220 24.73 8.79 -4.30
CA GLY A 220 24.85 7.35 -4.02
C GLY A 220 24.33 6.89 -2.66
N GLU A 221 23.90 7.78 -1.78
CA GLU A 221 23.20 7.41 -0.54
C GLU A 221 21.68 7.29 -0.77
N PRO A 222 20.98 6.42 0.00
CA PRO A 222 19.53 6.27 -0.12
C PRO A 222 18.81 7.58 0.19
N ILE A 223 17.96 8.00 -0.76
CA ILE A 223 17.23 9.27 -0.76
C ILE A 223 16.06 9.27 0.24
N ALA A 224 15.58 8.08 0.57
CA ALA A 224 14.47 7.87 1.49
C ALA A 224 14.93 7.10 2.73
N GLU A 225 14.39 7.49 3.88
CA GLU A 225 14.42 6.69 5.10
C GLU A 225 13.09 5.96 5.23
N TRP A 226 13.14 4.63 5.30
CA TRP A 226 11.98 3.78 5.54
C TRP A 226 11.97 3.24 6.96
N LYS A 227 10.87 3.44 7.68
CA LYS A 227 10.66 2.86 9.01
C LYS A 227 9.31 2.18 9.11
N VAL A 228 9.30 0.95 9.62
CA VAL A 228 8.08 0.20 9.95
C VAL A 228 7.91 0.13 11.46
N VAL A 229 6.75 0.56 11.95
CA VAL A 229 6.31 0.35 13.33
C VAL A 229 5.53 -0.95 13.42
N TRP A 230 5.94 -1.80 14.36
CA TRP A 230 5.14 -2.91 14.87
C TRP A 230 4.55 -2.49 16.21
N PHE A 231 3.22 -2.38 16.28
CA PHE A 231 2.53 -1.93 17.50
C PHE A 231 2.66 -2.88 18.69
N THR A 232 3.17 -4.09 18.48
CA THR A 232 3.19 -5.14 19.51
C THR A 232 4.24 -4.93 20.60
N LEU A 233 5.33 -4.16 20.40
CA LEU A 233 6.43 -4.14 21.40
C LEU A 233 7.35 -2.88 21.49
N ARG A 234 7.17 -1.80 20.70
CA ARG A 234 8.20 -0.72 20.60
C ARG A 234 7.71 0.74 20.52
N LEU A 235 6.60 1.09 21.19
CA LEU A 235 6.18 2.50 21.34
C LEU A 235 7.30 3.42 21.89
N LEU A 236 8.15 2.90 22.79
CA LEU A 236 9.27 3.65 23.40
C LEU A 236 10.39 4.05 22.41
N GLN A 237 10.60 3.31 21.31
CA GLN A 237 11.65 3.62 20.34
C GLN A 237 11.25 4.70 19.33
N TRP A 238 9.97 5.09 19.32
CA TRP A 238 9.40 6.07 18.38
C TRP A 238 9.09 7.43 19.00
N LYS A 239 9.38 7.63 20.30
CA LYS A 239 9.27 8.96 20.95
C LYS A 239 9.92 10.12 20.18
N PRO A 240 11.03 9.94 19.42
CA PRO A 240 11.60 11.03 18.61
C PRO A 240 10.85 11.34 17.30
N TRP A 241 9.87 10.51 16.89
CA TRP A 241 9.21 10.56 15.58
C TRP A 241 7.69 10.74 15.65
N ILE A 242 7.11 10.57 16.84
CA ILE A 242 5.69 10.57 17.14
C ILE A 242 5.52 11.38 18.43
N SER A 243 4.93 12.57 18.33
CA SER A 243 4.58 13.39 19.51
C SER A 243 3.73 12.63 20.53
N GLU A 244 3.76 13.06 21.79
CA GLU A 244 2.94 12.49 22.87
C GLU A 244 1.45 12.44 22.52
N THR A 245 0.96 13.35 21.67
CA THR A 245 -0.42 13.35 21.15
C THR A 245 -0.73 12.14 20.27
N VAL A 246 0.19 11.75 19.39
CA VAL A 246 0.02 10.56 18.54
C VAL A 246 0.21 9.31 19.39
N SER A 247 1.15 9.32 20.35
CA SER A 247 1.30 8.27 21.34
C SER A 247 0.02 8.07 22.17
N GLY A 248 -0.66 9.15 22.56
CA GLY A 248 -1.91 9.13 23.32
C GLY A 248 -3.08 8.49 22.56
N MET A 249 -3.14 8.63 21.23
CA MET A 249 -4.10 7.90 20.40
C MET A 249 -3.95 6.37 20.46
N PHE A 250 -2.79 5.88 20.93
CA PHE A 250 -2.50 4.46 21.08
C PHE A 250 -2.57 3.96 22.53
N VAL A 251 -2.75 4.85 23.50
CA VAL A 251 -2.79 4.56 24.94
C VAL A 251 -4.22 4.58 25.48
N CYS A 252 -5.22 4.96 24.69
CA CYS A 252 -6.62 4.78 25.07
C CYS A 252 -6.96 3.27 25.17
N GLU A 253 -7.02 2.80 26.42
CA GLU A 253 -7.56 1.51 26.88
C GLU A 253 -9.05 1.35 26.57
#